data_AF-A0A679JNP1-F1
#
_entry.id   AF-A0A679JNP1-F1
#
_cell.length_a   1.000
_cell.length_b   1.000
_cell.length_c   1.000
_cell.angle_alpha   90.00
_cell.angle_beta   90.00
_cell.angle_gamma   90.00
#
_symmetry.space_group_name_H-M   'P 1'
#
loop_
_entity.id
_entity.type
_entity.pdbx_description
1 polymer ?
#
loop_
_entity_poly.entity_id
_entity_poly.type
_entity_poly.pdbx_seq_one_letter_code
_entity_poly.pdbx_strand_id
1 'polypeptide(L)'
;MRVKQIEEPETAMIALRLPPDIEERLEALARRTGRSAHDHASDAILDHLENLEDLELAERRLEEHRRGESETIPLSDLMTRYGVDH
;
A
#
# COMPACT_ATOMS: atom_id res chain seq x y z
N MET A 1 7.19 36.51 -16.87
CA MET A 1 6.10 35.67 -16.34
C MET A 1 6.17 34.34 -17.06
N ARG A 2 6.84 33.32 -16.48
CA ARG A 2 6.87 31.96 -17.06
C ARG A 2 5.55 31.29 -16.70
N VAL A 3 4.76 30.96 -17.70
CA VAL A 3 3.59 30.09 -17.57
C VAL A 3 4.11 28.75 -17.06
N LYS A 4 3.72 28.35 -15.85
CA LYS A 4 3.99 26.99 -15.37
C LYS A 4 3.27 26.05 -16.33
N GLN A 5 4.01 25.23 -17.06
CA GLN A 5 3.40 24.10 -17.75
C GLN A 5 2.80 23.19 -16.68
N ILE A 6 1.51 22.94 -16.82
CA ILE A 6 0.82 21.90 -16.06
C ILE A 6 1.18 20.62 -16.81
N GLU A 7 2.12 19.84 -16.29
CA GLU A 7 2.33 18.47 -16.77
C GLU A 7 1.08 17.68 -16.40
N GLU A 8 0.30 17.29 -17.41
CA GLU A 8 -0.75 16.28 -17.26
C GLU A 8 -0.11 14.99 -16.70
N PRO A 9 -0.71 14.32 -15.70
CA PRO A 9 -0.11 13.13 -15.13
C PRO A 9 0.02 12.04 -16.20
N GLU A 10 1.25 11.58 -16.42
CA GLU A 10 1.55 10.49 -17.35
C GLU A 10 0.82 9.22 -16.87
N THR A 11 -0.26 8.85 -17.58
CA THR A 11 -1.06 7.68 -17.23
C THR A 11 -0.53 6.48 -18.00
N ALA A 12 0.03 5.50 -17.28
CA ALA A 12 0.50 4.24 -17.87
C ALA A 12 -0.64 3.20 -17.94
N MET A 13 -0.78 2.52 -19.08
CA MET A 13 -1.77 1.46 -19.27
C MET A 13 -1.11 0.09 -19.22
N ILE A 14 -1.63 -0.81 -18.37
CA ILE A 14 -1.15 -2.19 -18.23
C ILE A 14 -2.28 -3.14 -18.64
N ALA A 15 -2.00 -4.03 -19.61
CA ALA A 15 -2.92 -5.10 -19.99
C ALA A 15 -2.57 -6.37 -19.23
N LEU A 16 -3.48 -6.83 -18.37
CA LEU A 16 -3.32 -8.04 -17.56
C LEU A 16 -4.13 -9.19 -18.17
N ARG A 17 -3.54 -10.38 -18.21
CA ARG A 17 -4.29 -11.62 -18.48
C ARG A 17 -4.58 -12.31 -17.16
N LEU A 18 -5.87 -12.40 -16.82
CA LEU A 18 -6.33 -13.00 -15.59
C LEU A 18 -7.05 -14.34 -15.87
N PRO A 19 -7.05 -15.27 -14.90
CA PRO A 19 -7.94 -16.42 -14.94
C PRO A 19 -9.42 -15.99 -15.07
N PRO A 20 -10.27 -16.70 -15.82
CA PRO A 20 -11.65 -16.29 -16.08
C PRO A 20 -12.50 -16.09 -14.81
N ASP A 21 -12.25 -16.88 -13.77
CA ASP A 21 -12.94 -16.78 -12.48
C ASP A 21 -12.59 -15.49 -11.73
N ILE A 22 -11.38 -14.97 -11.90
CA ILE A 22 -10.97 -13.69 -11.31
C ILE A 22 -11.64 -12.53 -12.03
N GLU A 23 -11.70 -12.59 -13.36
CA GLU A 23 -12.39 -11.59 -14.17
C GLU A 23 -13.89 -11.51 -13.78
N GLU A 24 -14.57 -12.66 -13.67
CA GLU A 24 -15.96 -12.73 -13.24
C GLU A 24 -16.18 -12.12 -11.84
N ARG A 25 -15.25 -12.37 -10.91
CA ARG A 25 -15.29 -11.80 -9.55
C ARG A 25 -15.11 -10.29 -9.55
N LEU A 26 -14.17 -9.77 -10.35
CA LEU A 26 -13.94 -8.33 -10.48
C LEU A 26 -15.14 -7.63 -11.11
N GLU A 27 -15.75 -8.23 -12.13
CA GLU A 27 -16.99 -7.69 -12.71
C GLU A 27 -18.16 -7.70 -11.73
N ALA A 28 -18.33 -8.79 -10.95
CA ALA A 28 -19.37 -8.87 -9.95
C ALA A 28 -19.17 -7.81 -8.85
N LEU A 29 -17.93 -7.56 -8.44
CA LEU A 29 -17.58 -6.49 -7.50
C LEU A 29 -17.88 -5.11 -8.10
N ALA A 30 -17.48 -4.87 -9.35
CA ALA A 30 -17.76 -3.64 -10.08
C ALA A 30 -19.26 -3.32 -10.12
N ARG A 31 -20.11 -4.32 -10.46
CA ARG A 31 -21.57 -4.17 -10.46
C ARG A 31 -22.14 -3.80 -9.08
N ARG A 32 -21.54 -4.32 -8.01
CA ARG A 32 -21.99 -4.07 -6.63
C ARG A 32 -21.57 -2.72 -6.09
N THR A 33 -20.39 -2.22 -6.47
CA THR A 33 -19.83 -0.96 -5.91
C THR A 33 -20.01 0.25 -6.83
N GLY A 34 -20.40 0.04 -8.10
CA GLY A 34 -20.48 1.10 -9.10
C GLY A 34 -19.12 1.64 -9.58
N ARG A 35 -18.02 0.92 -9.31
CA ARG A 35 -16.67 1.23 -9.81
C ARG A 35 -16.30 0.25 -10.92
N SER A 36 -15.29 0.55 -11.75
CA SER A 36 -14.90 -0.36 -12.83
C SER A 36 -14.11 -1.57 -12.30
N ALA A 37 -14.10 -2.68 -13.06
CA ALA A 37 -13.26 -3.83 -12.75
C ALA A 37 -11.75 -3.48 -12.78
N HIS A 38 -11.37 -2.54 -13.65
CA HIS A 38 -10.01 -2.01 -13.73
C HIS A 38 -9.62 -1.30 -12.43
N ASP A 39 -10.48 -0.41 -11.90
CA ASP A 39 -10.19 0.31 -10.66
C ASP A 39 -9.95 -0.65 -9.49
N HIS A 40 -10.79 -1.69 -9.37
CA HIS A 40 -10.61 -2.71 -8.33
C HIS A 40 -9.35 -3.55 -8.52
N ALA A 41 -8.98 -3.87 -9.76
CA ALA A 41 -7.74 -4.56 -10.05
C ALA A 41 -6.52 -3.69 -9.72
N SER A 42 -6.57 -2.40 -10.06
CA SER A 42 -5.53 -1.44 -9.72
C SER A 42 -5.38 -1.27 -8.21
N ASP A 43 -6.48 -1.07 -7.48
CA ASP A 43 -6.48 -0.97 -6.01
C ASP A 43 -5.88 -2.24 -5.38
N ALA A 44 -6.29 -3.44 -5.84
CA ALA A 44 -5.75 -4.69 -5.32
C ALA A 44 -4.24 -4.87 -5.57
N ILE A 45 -3.71 -4.34 -6.67
CA ILE A 45 -2.27 -4.36 -6.95
C ILE A 45 -1.54 -3.38 -6.03
N LEU A 46 -2.05 -2.16 -5.89
CA LEU A 46 -1.48 -1.15 -4.99
C LEU A 46 -1.44 -1.65 -3.55
N ASP A 47 -2.56 -2.17 -3.05
CA ASP A 47 -2.65 -2.77 -1.72
C ASP A 47 -1.63 -3.90 -1.55
N HIS A 48 -1.42 -4.74 -2.57
CA HIS A 48 -0.44 -5.81 -2.49
C HIS A 48 1.00 -5.28 -2.45
N LEU A 49 1.32 -4.26 -3.24
CA LEU A 49 2.63 -3.62 -3.23
C LEU A 49 2.92 -2.97 -1.88
N GLU A 50 1.97 -2.22 -1.31
CA GLU A 50 2.10 -1.63 0.02
C GLU A 50 2.39 -2.70 1.08
N ASN A 51 1.69 -3.83 1.04
CA ASN A 51 1.94 -4.95 1.97
C ASN A 51 3.34 -5.55 1.81
N LEU A 52 3.88 -5.63 0.59
CA LEU A 52 5.23 -6.13 0.35
C LEU A 52 6.29 -5.14 0.86
N GLU A 53 6.08 -3.85 0.64
CA GLU A 53 6.96 -2.78 1.10
C GLU A 53 6.97 -2.68 2.64
N ASP A 54 5.81 -2.83 3.28
CA ASP A 54 5.69 -2.88 4.74
C ASP A 54 6.42 -4.08 5.34
N LEU A 55 6.32 -5.25 4.70
CA LEU A 55 7.05 -6.44 5.12
C LEU A 55 8.56 -6.21 5.01
N GLU A 56 9.04 -5.71 3.88
CA GLU A 56 10.46 -5.41 3.67
C GLU A 56 10.98 -4.40 4.72
N LEU A 57 10.21 -3.35 5.00
CA LEU A 57 10.56 -2.36 6.01
C LEU A 57 10.64 -2.98 7.42
N ALA A 58 9.69 -3.86 7.76
CA ALA A 58 9.69 -4.56 9.03
C ALA A 58 10.89 -5.50 9.19
N GLU A 59 11.22 -6.26 8.14
CA GLU A 59 12.38 -7.14 8.10
C GLU A 59 13.68 -6.35 8.27
N ARG A 60 13.84 -5.25 7.53
CA ARG A 60 15.01 -4.38 7.65
C ARG A 60 15.19 -3.84 9.07
N ARG A 61 14.11 -3.32 9.68
CA ARG A 61 14.16 -2.82 11.06
C ARG A 61 14.52 -3.92 12.07
N LEU A 62 14.05 -5.14 11.85
CA LEU A 62 14.39 -6.28 12.69
C LEU A 62 15.86 -6.67 12.57
N GLU A 63 16.43 -6.62 11.37
CA GLU A 63 17.86 -6.84 11.17
C GLU A 63 18.73 -5.78 11.85
N GLU A 64 18.42 -4.50 11.64
CA GLU A 64 19.11 -3.37 12.31
C GLU A 64 19.05 -3.54 13.83
N HIS A 65 17.89 -3.91 14.37
CA HIS A 65 17.73 -4.19 15.80
C HIS A 65 18.62 -5.34 16.28
N ARG A 66 18.67 -6.44 15.54
CA ARG A 66 19.53 -7.60 15.87
C ARG A 66 21.01 -7.27 15.79
N ARG A 67 21.41 -6.33 14.94
CA ARG A 67 22.79 -5.81 14.86
C ARG A 67 23.11 -4.79 15.95
N GLY A 68 22.12 -4.36 16.74
CA GLY A 68 22.27 -3.31 17.74
C GLY A 68 22.38 -1.90 17.14
N GLU A 69 21.93 -1.73 15.90
CA GLU A 69 22.00 -0.49 15.12
C GLU A 69 20.70 0.34 15.25
N SER A 70 19.67 -0.19 15.90
CA SER A 70 18.40 0.52 16.14
C SER A 70 18.21 0.95 17.59
N GLU A 71 17.64 2.14 17.78
CA GLU A 71 17.24 2.64 19.09
C GLU A 71 15.97 1.92 19.57
N THR A 72 15.89 1.68 20.88
CA THR A 72 14.69 1.14 21.53
C THR A 72 14.23 2.07 22.64
N ILE A 73 12.93 2.04 22.94
CA ILE A 73 12.36 2.70 24.11
C ILE A 73 11.59 1.69 24.94
N PRO A 74 11.54 1.84 26.27
CA PRO A 74 10.69 1.01 27.11
C PRO A 74 9.22 1.09 26.69
N LEU A 75 8.49 -0.03 26.77
CA LEU A 75 7.07 -0.08 26.42
C LEU A 75 6.24 0.92 27.27
N SER A 76 6.59 1.11 28.55
CA SER A 76 5.95 2.10 29.43
C SER A 76 6.00 3.51 28.86
N ASP A 77 7.16 3.89 28.34
CA ASP A 77 7.43 5.24 27.84
C ASP A 77 6.71 5.45 26.51
N LEU A 78 6.66 4.42 25.66
CA LEU A 78 5.86 4.39 24.44
C LEU A 78 4.36 4.57 24.75
N MET A 79 3.82 3.78 25.69
CA MET A 79 2.40 3.83 26.05
C MET A 79 2.02 5.21 26.61
N THR A 80 2.84 5.77 27.49
CA THR A 80 2.67 7.13 28.03
C THR A 80 2.69 8.17 26.92
N ARG A 81 3.62 8.07 25.96
CA ARG A 81 3.75 9.01 24.84
C ARG A 81 2.50 9.08 23.96
N TYR A 82 1.82 7.95 23.76
CA TYR A 82 0.62 7.85 22.91
C TYR A 82 -0.69 7.84 23.70
N GLY A 83 -0.64 7.95 25.03
CA GLY A 83 -1.82 7.98 25.91
C GLY A 83 -2.66 6.71 25.87
N VAL A 84 -2.01 5.56 25.69
CA VAL A 84 -2.65 4.22 25.65
C VAL A 84 -2.44 3.43 26.95
N ASP A 85 -1.91 4.08 27.98
CA ASP A 85 -1.75 3.59 29.35
C ASP A 85 -3.06 3.75 30.13
N HIS A 86 -3.96 2.78 30.02
CA HIS A 86 -5.21 2.73 30.79
C HIS A 86 -5.32 1.40 31.55
#